data_AF-A0A920TH06-F1
#
_entry.id   AF-A0A920TH06-F1
#
_cell.length_a   1.000
_cell.length_b   1.000
_cell.length_c   1.000
_cell.angle_alpha   90.00
_cell.angle_beta   90.00
_cell.angle_gamma   90.00
#
_symmetry.space_group_name_H-M   'P 1'
#
loop_
_entity.id
_entity.type
_entity.pdbx_description
1 polymer ?
#
loop_
_entity_poly.entity_id
_entity_poly.type
_entity_poly.pdbx_seq_one_letter_code
_entity_poly.pdbx_strand_id
1 'polypeptide(L)'
;MKVAKFISEKEPIELEREDIPIDFPKSALDQVKLIQGIKSRKEDRRDLTNMFTITVDNKATRDRDDAISIELQGKDAVLLGIHITDVGAIIEKDSAIDLEARLRDTSIYLPDLTINMLPNPLSEGILSLRHNAASPALSVMAKFSSSKLEEWEIFTSYIKPQTNHEL
;
A
#
# COMPACT_ATOMS: atom_id res chain seq x y z
N MET A 1 -35.11 7.10 33.50
CA MET A 1 -34.30 8.33 33.35
C MET A 1 -32.92 7.89 32.84
N LYS A 2 -32.69 7.88 31.52
CA LYS A 2 -31.39 7.51 30.94
C LYS A 2 -30.50 8.74 31.01
N VAL A 3 -29.43 8.63 31.78
CA VAL A 3 -28.40 9.66 31.94
C VAL A 3 -27.78 9.94 30.58
N ALA A 4 -27.79 11.20 30.17
CA ALA A 4 -27.06 11.68 29.00
C ALA A 4 -25.59 11.31 29.18
N LYS A 5 -25.10 10.36 28.39
CA LYS A 5 -23.66 10.18 28.22
C LYS A 5 -23.14 11.48 27.62
N PHE A 6 -22.18 12.10 28.29
CA PHE A 6 -21.42 13.21 27.76
C PHE A 6 -20.81 12.75 26.45
N ILE A 7 -21.31 13.28 25.34
CA ILE A 7 -20.64 13.19 24.05
C ILE A 7 -19.34 13.95 24.24
N SER A 8 -18.22 13.24 24.12
CA SER A 8 -16.90 13.87 24.10
C SER A 8 -16.85 14.82 22.91
N GLU A 9 -16.28 16.02 23.04
CA GLU A 9 -16.05 16.92 21.89
C GLU A 9 -15.24 16.26 20.76
N LYS A 10 -14.61 15.12 21.05
CA LYS A 10 -13.82 14.31 20.13
C LYS A 10 -14.52 13.04 19.64
N GLU A 11 -15.77 12.78 20.00
CA GLU A 11 -16.51 11.66 19.41
C GLU A 11 -16.83 11.99 17.95
N PRO A 12 -16.50 11.10 17.00
CA PRO A 12 -16.70 11.37 15.59
C PRO A 12 -18.17 11.07 15.20
N ILE A 13 -19.07 11.96 15.62
CA ILE A 13 -20.53 11.83 15.46
C ILE A 13 -20.93 11.64 13.99
N GLU A 14 -20.21 12.28 13.07
CA GLU A 14 -20.43 12.14 11.63
C GLU A 14 -20.18 10.70 11.13
N LEU A 15 -19.22 9.98 11.71
CA LEU A 15 -18.98 8.57 11.36
C LEU A 15 -20.13 7.68 11.82
N GLU A 16 -20.67 7.93 13.01
CA GLU A 16 -21.83 7.19 13.51
C GLU A 16 -23.09 7.49 12.68
N ARG A 17 -23.29 8.74 12.26
CA ARG A 17 -24.45 9.14 11.45
C ARG A 17 -24.48 8.50 10.07
N GLU A 18 -23.31 8.26 9.50
CA GLU A 18 -23.13 7.63 8.18
C GLU A 18 -22.86 6.12 8.31
N ASP A 19 -22.99 5.55 9.51
CA ASP A 19 -22.74 4.12 9.81
C ASP A 19 -21.37 3.62 9.31
N ILE A 20 -20.34 4.47 9.38
CA ILE A 20 -18.99 4.15 8.91
C ILE A 20 -18.30 3.21 9.90
N PRO A 21 -17.92 1.98 9.50
CA PRO A 21 -17.29 1.02 10.40
C PRO A 21 -15.85 1.45 10.73
N ILE A 22 -15.61 1.73 12.01
CA ILE A 22 -14.28 2.11 12.51
C ILE A 22 -13.45 0.87 12.84
N ASP A 23 -14.07 -0.13 13.46
CA ASP A 23 -13.41 -1.38 13.85
C ASP A 23 -13.54 -2.46 12.77
N PHE A 24 -12.51 -3.31 12.65
CA PHE A 24 -12.53 -4.46 11.75
C PHE A 24 -13.27 -5.65 12.39
N PRO A 25 -14.05 -6.41 11.60
CA PRO A 25 -14.69 -7.62 12.10
C PRO A 25 -13.65 -8.67 12.50
N LYS A 26 -13.99 -9.50 13.49
CA LYS A 26 -13.12 -10.56 14.00
C LYS A 26 -12.62 -11.51 12.90
N SER A 27 -13.45 -11.81 11.90
CA SER A 27 -13.11 -12.65 10.75
C SER A 27 -11.93 -12.09 9.95
N ALA A 28 -11.92 -10.78 9.68
CA ALA A 28 -10.80 -10.12 8.99
C ALA A 28 -9.53 -10.14 9.86
N LEU A 29 -9.66 -9.82 11.16
CA LEU A 29 -8.53 -9.81 12.09
C LEU A 29 -7.89 -11.19 12.29
N ASP A 30 -8.69 -12.25 12.30
CA ASP A 30 -8.18 -13.62 12.41
C ASP A 30 -7.46 -14.04 11.12
N GLN A 31 -7.91 -13.59 9.93
CA GLN A 31 -7.20 -13.83 8.67
C GLN A 31 -5.85 -13.10 8.61
N VAL A 32 -5.73 -11.89 9.16
CA VAL A 32 -4.45 -11.16 9.25
C VAL A 32 -3.39 -12.00 9.96
N LYS A 33 -3.76 -12.67 11.06
CA LYS A 33 -2.83 -13.53 11.82
C LYS A 33 -2.35 -14.72 11.00
N LEU A 34 -3.21 -15.29 10.16
CA LEU A 34 -2.84 -16.38 9.26
C LEU A 34 -1.83 -15.93 8.20
N ILE A 35 -2.07 -14.77 7.59
CA ILE A 35 -1.17 -14.18 6.57
C ILE A 35 0.23 -13.94 7.16
N GLN A 36 0.33 -13.39 8.37
CA GLN A 36 1.61 -13.14 9.04
C GLN A 36 2.42 -14.42 9.33
N GLY A 37 1.75 -15.58 9.40
CA GLY A 37 2.40 -16.88 9.61
C GLY A 37 2.95 -17.53 8.33
N ILE A 38 2.59 -17.03 7.15
CA ILE A 38 2.99 -17.60 5.86
C ILE A 38 4.28 -16.93 5.37
N LYS A 39 5.33 -17.71 5.16
CA LYS A 39 6.51 -17.24 4.40
C LYS A 39 6.09 -17.10 2.93
N SER A 40 6.31 -15.91 2.36
CA SER A 40 6.08 -15.54 0.94
C SER A 40 6.09 -16.74 0.00
N ARG A 41 5.01 -16.93 -0.77
CA ARG A 41 5.05 -17.79 -1.95
C ARG A 41 6.18 -17.27 -2.85
N LYS A 42 7.11 -18.15 -3.23
CA LYS A 42 8.06 -17.85 -4.30
C LYS A 42 7.29 -17.95 -5.61
N GLU A 43 6.72 -16.83 -6.02
CA GLU A 43 6.13 -16.68 -7.34
C GLU A 43 7.23 -16.32 -8.34
N ASP A 44 7.04 -16.68 -9.61
CA ASP A 44 7.91 -16.23 -10.71
C ASP A 44 7.71 -14.72 -10.92
N ARG A 45 8.37 -13.92 -10.09
CA ARG A 45 8.38 -12.45 -10.12
C ARG A 45 9.72 -11.98 -10.62
N ARG A 46 9.71 -10.91 -11.43
CA ARG A 46 10.94 -10.27 -11.89
C ARG A 46 11.66 -9.63 -10.70
N ASP A 47 12.93 -9.95 -10.50
CA ASP A 47 13.75 -9.35 -9.45
C ASP A 47 14.27 -7.97 -9.89
N LEU A 48 13.73 -6.92 -9.28
CA LEU A 48 14.16 -5.53 -9.44
C LEU A 48 14.83 -4.99 -8.16
N THR A 49 15.18 -5.85 -7.20
CA THR A 49 15.67 -5.43 -5.88
C THR A 49 17.05 -4.73 -5.91
N ASN A 50 17.75 -4.80 -7.03
CA ASN A 50 19.00 -4.09 -7.29
C ASN A 50 18.79 -2.74 -7.99
N MET A 51 17.58 -2.44 -8.47
CA MET A 51 17.28 -1.16 -9.10
C MET A 51 17.14 -0.07 -8.03
N PHE A 52 17.74 1.11 -8.28
CA PHE A 52 17.58 2.24 -7.38
C PHE A 52 16.13 2.73 -7.44
N THR A 53 15.42 2.56 -6.34
CA THR A 53 13.97 2.72 -6.18
C THR A 53 13.70 3.49 -4.89
N ILE A 54 12.85 4.50 -4.94
CA ILE A 54 12.50 5.32 -3.78
C ILE A 54 10.98 5.45 -3.64
N THR A 55 10.51 5.68 -2.42
CA THR A 55 9.13 6.15 -2.18
C THR A 55 9.20 7.64 -1.85
N VAL A 56 8.16 8.40 -2.22
CA VAL A 56 8.11 9.85 -1.98
C VAL A 56 6.85 10.15 -1.19
N ASP A 57 7.01 10.22 0.14
CA ASP A 57 5.92 10.34 1.09
C ASP A 57 6.23 11.35 2.19
N ASN A 58 5.20 11.74 2.94
CA ASN A 58 5.40 12.50 4.17
C ASN A 58 6.08 11.63 5.24
N LYS A 59 6.84 12.27 6.15
CA LYS A 59 7.53 11.59 7.26
C LYS A 59 6.60 10.74 8.15
N ALA A 60 5.32 11.09 8.21
CA ALA A 60 4.32 10.39 9.01
C ALA A 60 3.67 9.19 8.28
N THR A 61 3.85 9.07 6.94
CA THR A 61 3.23 8.02 6.13
C THR A 61 3.82 6.66 6.46
N ARG A 62 2.94 5.66 6.59
CA ARG A 62 3.33 4.29 6.96
C ARG A 62 2.88 3.26 5.92
N ASP A 63 1.79 3.54 5.25
CA ASP A 63 1.15 2.87 4.12
C ASP A 63 1.72 3.39 2.79
N ARG A 64 2.94 2.97 2.46
CA ARG A 64 3.61 3.36 1.20
C ARG A 64 3.18 2.42 0.09
N ASP A 65 2.30 2.88 -0.77
CA ASP A 65 1.68 2.07 -1.82
C ASP A 65 2.49 2.04 -3.10
N ASP A 66 3.26 3.10 -3.38
CA ASP A 66 4.02 3.26 -4.61
C ASP A 66 5.50 3.59 -4.40
N ALA A 67 6.30 3.23 -5.40
CA ALA A 67 7.71 3.56 -5.49
C ALA A 67 8.08 3.85 -6.95
N ILE A 68 9.13 4.65 -7.13
CA ILE A 68 9.62 5.08 -8.44
C ILE A 68 11.10 4.72 -8.58
N SER A 69 11.48 4.24 -9.76
CA SER A 69 12.87 4.09 -10.17
C SER A 69 13.11 4.81 -11.50
N ILE A 70 14.30 5.39 -11.66
CA ILE A 70 14.65 6.14 -12.87
C ILE A 70 16.07 5.78 -13.27
N GLU A 71 16.26 5.40 -14.53
CA GLU A 71 17.56 5.18 -15.14
C GLU A 71 17.71 6.02 -16.41
N LEU A 72 18.79 6.80 -16.49
CA LEU A 72 19.11 7.59 -17.67
C LEU A 72 19.83 6.72 -18.71
N GLN A 73 19.23 6.54 -19.88
CA GLN A 73 19.76 5.73 -20.98
C GLN A 73 20.36 6.61 -22.09
N GLY A 74 21.41 7.37 -21.77
CA GLY A 74 22.02 8.33 -22.69
C GLY A 74 21.49 9.76 -22.51
N LYS A 75 21.60 10.61 -23.53
CA LYS A 75 21.29 12.05 -23.41
C LYS A 75 19.79 12.36 -23.32
N ASP A 76 18.98 11.66 -24.14
CA ASP A 76 17.56 11.97 -24.30
C ASP A 76 16.67 10.75 -24.07
N ALA A 77 17.16 9.70 -23.39
CA ALA A 77 16.33 8.54 -23.07
C ALA A 77 16.32 8.21 -21.57
N VAL A 78 15.15 7.79 -21.09
CA VAL A 78 14.89 7.51 -19.68
C VAL A 78 14.10 6.20 -19.59
N LEU A 79 14.49 5.33 -18.68
CA LEU A 79 13.68 4.20 -18.25
C LEU A 79 13.06 4.55 -16.89
N LEU A 80 11.74 4.69 -16.87
CA LEU A 80 10.94 4.97 -15.68
C LEU A 80 10.29 3.68 -15.20
N GLY A 81 10.51 3.33 -13.94
CA GLY A 81 9.76 2.29 -13.24
C GLY A 81 8.76 2.91 -12.28
N ILE A 82 7.51 2.47 -12.37
CA ILE A 82 6.45 2.75 -11.40
C ILE A 82 6.09 1.42 -10.76
N HIS A 83 6.17 1.34 -9.44
CA HIS A 83 6.03 0.09 -8.69
C HIS A 83 4.93 0.26 -7.65
N ILE A 84 3.80 -0.44 -7.83
CA ILE A 84 2.68 -0.40 -6.88
C ILE A 84 2.69 -1.67 -6.05
N THR A 85 2.43 -1.57 -4.75
CA THR A 85 2.32 -2.72 -3.85
C THR A 85 1.32 -3.75 -4.40
N ASP A 86 1.73 -5.02 -4.39
CA ASP A 86 0.89 -6.08 -4.92
C ASP A 86 -0.04 -6.64 -3.84
N VAL A 87 -1.17 -5.94 -3.65
CA VAL A 87 -2.22 -6.35 -2.69
C VAL A 87 -2.77 -7.73 -3.02
N GLY A 88 -2.91 -8.05 -4.32
CA GLY A 88 -3.43 -9.33 -4.80
C GLY A 88 -2.52 -10.53 -4.49
N ALA A 89 -1.23 -10.29 -4.22
CA ALA A 89 -0.30 -11.33 -3.76
C ALA A 89 -0.61 -11.82 -2.35
N ILE A 90 -1.35 -11.04 -1.55
CA ILE A 90 -1.54 -11.26 -0.12
C ILE A 90 -3.02 -11.46 0.22
N ILE A 91 -3.91 -10.68 -0.39
CA ILE A 91 -5.34 -10.74 -0.13
C ILE A 91 -6.01 -11.58 -1.22
N GLU A 92 -6.43 -12.78 -0.84
CA GLU A 92 -7.20 -13.65 -1.74
C GLU A 92 -8.60 -13.06 -1.97
N LYS A 93 -9.06 -13.14 -3.22
CA LYS A 93 -10.41 -12.73 -3.62
C LYS A 93 -11.47 -13.49 -2.80
N ASP A 94 -12.54 -12.80 -2.45
CA ASP A 94 -13.69 -13.31 -1.68
C ASP A 94 -13.34 -13.74 -0.24
N SER A 95 -12.12 -13.42 0.23
CA SER A 95 -11.74 -13.64 1.63
C SER A 95 -12.36 -12.61 2.57
N ALA A 96 -12.32 -12.86 3.89
CA ALA A 96 -12.92 -11.95 4.87
C ALA A 96 -12.34 -10.53 4.80
N ILE A 97 -11.04 -10.41 4.52
CA ILE A 97 -10.38 -9.11 4.32
C ILE A 97 -10.81 -8.47 2.99
N ASP A 98 -10.93 -9.23 1.90
CA ASP A 98 -11.41 -8.70 0.60
C ASP A 98 -12.85 -8.17 0.71
N LEU A 99 -13.74 -8.93 1.35
CA LEU A 99 -15.12 -8.52 1.56
C LEU A 99 -15.22 -7.26 2.43
N GLU A 100 -14.42 -7.17 3.48
CA GLU A 100 -14.36 -5.98 4.33
C GLU A 100 -13.77 -4.77 3.58
N ALA A 101 -12.73 -4.98 2.77
CA ALA A 101 -12.14 -3.92 1.95
C ALA A 101 -13.17 -3.37 0.93
N ARG A 102 -13.95 -4.24 0.29
CA ARG A 102 -15.06 -3.83 -0.61
C ARG A 102 -16.16 -3.07 0.11
N LEU A 103 -16.44 -3.42 1.37
CA LEU A 103 -17.42 -2.70 2.18
C LEU A 103 -16.92 -1.29 2.56
N ARG A 104 -15.62 -1.16 2.86
CA ARG A 104 -14.98 0.12 3.22
C ARG A 104 -14.68 1.01 2.01
N ASP A 105 -14.43 0.42 0.85
CA ASP A 105 -14.09 1.03 -0.45
C ASP A 105 -12.77 1.84 -0.47
N THR A 106 -12.60 2.76 0.48
CA THR A 106 -11.40 3.61 0.60
C THR A 106 -11.02 3.82 2.06
N SER A 107 -9.75 4.18 2.30
CA SER A 107 -9.33 4.76 3.57
C SER A 107 -9.91 6.18 3.71
N ILE A 108 -10.29 6.56 4.93
CA ILE A 108 -10.83 7.89 5.27
C ILE A 108 -9.81 8.61 6.16
N TYR A 109 -9.33 9.77 5.72
CA TYR A 109 -8.34 10.57 6.43
C TYR A 109 -9.02 11.79 7.08
N LEU A 110 -9.16 11.77 8.39
CA LEU A 110 -9.63 12.88 9.22
C LEU A 110 -8.43 13.60 9.87
N PRO A 111 -8.59 14.83 10.38
CA PRO A 111 -7.49 15.56 11.02
C PRO A 111 -6.81 14.79 12.16
N ASP A 112 -7.59 14.06 12.97
CA ASP A 112 -7.11 13.35 14.17
C ASP A 112 -7.14 11.82 14.03
N LEU A 113 -7.69 11.28 12.93
CA LEU A 113 -7.95 9.84 12.79
C LEU A 113 -7.87 9.40 11.33
N THR A 114 -7.17 8.31 11.07
CA THR A 114 -7.27 7.59 9.80
C THR A 114 -8.07 6.31 10.01
N ILE A 115 -9.13 6.13 9.24
CA ILE A 115 -9.88 4.86 9.15
C ILE A 115 -9.35 4.13 7.93
N ASN A 116 -8.59 3.07 8.16
CA ASN A 116 -7.97 2.33 7.07
C ASN A 116 -8.98 1.43 6.35
N MET A 117 -8.82 1.29 5.03
CA MET A 117 -9.51 0.28 4.21
C MET A 117 -9.09 -1.14 4.61
N LEU A 118 -7.81 -1.33 4.93
CA LEU A 118 -7.23 -2.62 5.33
C LEU A 118 -6.76 -2.57 6.78
N PRO A 119 -6.76 -3.71 7.51
CA PRO A 119 -6.22 -3.75 8.87
C PRO A 119 -4.78 -3.23 8.93
N ASN A 120 -4.45 -2.40 9.93
CA ASN A 120 -3.13 -1.76 10.06
C ASN A 120 -1.92 -2.73 9.95
N PRO A 121 -1.96 -3.97 10.48
CA PRO A 121 -0.83 -4.89 10.31
C PRO A 121 -0.56 -5.28 8.85
N LEU A 122 -1.54 -5.07 7.96
CA LEU A 122 -1.37 -5.22 6.53
C LEU A 122 -0.96 -3.90 5.88
N SER A 123 -1.78 -2.85 5.98
CA SER A 123 -1.56 -1.57 5.28
C SER A 123 -0.23 -0.89 5.67
N GLU A 124 0.01 -0.73 6.97
CA GLU A 124 1.26 -0.12 7.49
C GLU A 124 2.41 -1.15 7.58
N GLY A 125 2.12 -2.42 7.32
CA GLY A 125 3.01 -3.55 7.56
C GLY A 125 3.47 -4.22 6.27
N ILE A 126 2.88 -5.38 5.97
CA ILE A 126 3.35 -6.26 4.90
C ILE A 126 3.06 -5.72 3.49
N LEU A 127 2.02 -4.89 3.33
CA LEU A 127 1.65 -4.26 2.07
C LEU A 127 2.34 -2.91 1.87
N SER A 128 2.92 -2.32 2.90
CA SER A 128 3.75 -1.13 2.75
C SER A 128 5.07 -1.49 2.06
N LEU A 129 5.47 -0.70 1.06
CA LEU A 129 6.76 -0.83 0.37
C LEU A 129 7.91 -0.37 1.28
N ARG A 130 8.33 -1.26 2.19
CA ARG A 130 9.30 -0.97 3.26
C ARG A 130 10.71 -0.73 2.72
N HIS A 131 11.36 0.30 3.24
CA HIS A 131 12.75 0.58 2.90
C HIS A 131 13.66 -0.60 3.28
N ASN A 132 14.61 -0.89 2.41
CA ASN A 132 15.62 -1.94 2.55
C ASN A 132 15.07 -3.36 2.73
N ALA A 133 13.77 -3.58 2.44
CA ALA A 133 13.13 -4.89 2.47
C ALA A 133 12.51 -5.21 1.11
N ALA A 134 12.74 -6.43 0.62
CA ALA A 134 12.13 -6.89 -0.62
C ALA A 134 10.60 -7.00 -0.43
N SER A 135 9.85 -6.35 -1.32
CA SER A 135 8.39 -6.27 -1.29
C SER A 135 7.82 -6.65 -2.66
N PRO A 136 6.73 -7.44 -2.72
CA PRO A 136 6.07 -7.76 -3.97
C PRO A 136 5.38 -6.51 -4.54
N ALA A 137 5.56 -6.28 -5.84
CA ALA A 137 4.97 -5.14 -6.52
C ALA A 137 4.47 -5.52 -7.92
N LEU A 138 3.41 -4.84 -8.37
CA LEU A 138 3.04 -4.74 -9.77
C LEU A 138 3.79 -3.55 -10.36
N SER A 139 4.67 -3.82 -11.31
CA SER A 139 5.57 -2.83 -11.90
C SER A 139 5.17 -2.49 -13.32
N VAL A 140 5.21 -1.20 -13.65
CA VAL A 140 5.21 -0.69 -15.01
C VAL A 140 6.60 -0.16 -15.32
N MET A 141 7.23 -0.69 -16.36
CA MET A 141 8.49 -0.16 -16.90
C MET A 141 8.18 0.56 -18.20
N ALA A 142 8.56 1.83 -18.31
CA ALA A 142 8.27 2.68 -19.44
C ALA A 142 9.54 3.37 -19.95
N LYS A 143 9.82 3.22 -21.24
CA LYS A 143 10.96 3.84 -21.91
C LYS A 143 10.51 5.09 -22.63
N PHE A 144 11.17 6.20 -22.33
CA PHE A 144 10.96 7.48 -22.95
C PHE A 144 12.17 7.88 -23.80
N SER A 145 11.93 8.49 -24.97
CA SER A 145 12.96 9.16 -25.78
C SER A 145 12.48 10.55 -26.19
N SER A 146 13.30 11.58 -25.95
CA SER A 146 12.93 12.99 -26.21
C SER A 146 11.54 13.34 -25.65
N SER A 147 11.27 12.88 -24.42
CA SER A 147 9.99 13.03 -23.70
C SER A 147 8.77 12.36 -24.35
N LYS A 148 8.98 11.44 -25.30
CA LYS A 148 7.92 10.60 -25.88
C LYS A 148 8.00 9.19 -25.31
N LEU A 149 6.85 8.61 -24.97
CA LEU A 149 6.76 7.21 -24.58
C LEU A 149 6.95 6.34 -25.83
N GLU A 150 7.96 5.47 -25.79
CA GLU A 150 8.29 4.56 -26.89
C GLU A 150 7.77 3.15 -26.62
N GLU A 151 8.07 2.62 -25.43
CA GLU A 151 7.73 1.25 -25.04
C GLU A 151 7.32 1.21 -23.58
N TRP A 152 6.40 0.30 -23.23
CA TRP A 152 6.10 0.00 -21.84
C TRP A 152 5.69 -1.46 -21.67
N GLU A 153 5.87 -1.98 -20.46
CA GLU A 153 5.42 -3.31 -20.05
C GLU A 153 4.93 -3.29 -18.60
N ILE A 154 4.04 -4.21 -18.27
CA ILE A 154 3.53 -4.45 -16.91
C ILE A 154 3.82 -5.89 -16.49
N PHE A 155 4.32 -6.08 -15.27
CA PHE A 155 4.64 -7.41 -14.74
C PHE A 155 4.72 -7.42 -13.20
N THR A 156 4.56 -8.60 -12.61
CA THR A 156 4.78 -8.82 -11.18
C THR A 156 6.27 -8.90 -10.86
N SER A 157 6.68 -8.27 -9.77
CA SER A 157 8.08 -8.03 -9.44
C SER A 157 8.35 -8.08 -7.94
N TYR A 158 9.63 -8.15 -7.57
CA TYR A 158 10.12 -7.79 -6.26
C TYR A 158 10.96 -6.52 -6.36
N ILE A 159 10.64 -5.53 -5.53
CA ILE A 159 11.41 -4.28 -5.41
C ILE A 159 11.96 -4.15 -3.99
N LYS A 160 12.99 -3.34 -3.82
CA LYS A 160 13.55 -3.01 -2.51
C LYS A 160 13.84 -1.52 -2.46
N PRO A 161 12.84 -0.69 -2.10
CA PRO A 161 13.04 0.75 -2.00
C PRO A 161 14.19 1.07 -1.06
N GLN A 162 15.08 1.98 -1.44
CA GLN A 162 16.15 2.46 -0.56
C GLN A 162 15.68 3.67 0.23
N THR A 163 16.32 3.90 1.37
CA THR A 163 16.12 5.13 2.15
C THR A 163 16.88 6.26 1.46
N ASN A 164 16.26 7.41 1.23
CA ASN A 164 17.00 8.62 0.88
C ASN A 164 17.96 8.94 2.04
N HIS A 165 19.26 8.75 1.83
CA HIS A 165 20.25 9.45 2.62
C HIS A 165 20.09 10.94 2.28
N GLU A 166 19.57 11.71 3.23
CA GLU A 166 19.59 13.19 3.31
C GLU A 166 19.76 13.93 1.97
N LEU A 167 18.65 14.43 1.43
CA LEU A 167 18.66 15.63 0.57
C LEU A 167 18.64 16.88 1.46
#